data_AF-A0A6L2JNF2-F1
#
_entry.id   AF-A0A6L2JNF2-F1
#
_cell.length_a   1.000
_cell.length_b   1.000
_cell.length_c   1.000
_cell.angle_alpha   90.00
_cell.angle_beta   90.00
_cell.angle_gamma   90.00
#
_symmetry.space_group_name_H-M   'P 1'
#
loop_
_entity.id
_entity.type
_entity.pdbx_description
1 polymer ?
#
loop_
_entity_poly.entity_id
_entity_poly.type
_entity_poly.pdbx_seq_one_letter_code
_entity_poly.pdbx_strand_id
1 'polypeptide(L)'
;MPLKRTSTSTAPAMTQDASRQLVADSVTAALEAQAATMANTNNLNRNTRPRETPVAKSENKKEFISYQPFYFNGTEGAVGLIHWFERTKSVFSRSNCTEENKVTFATGTLTDDALSRWNAYTQPVGIEQANNTTWTKLKRLLTNKYYP
;
A
#
# COMPACT_ATOMS: atom_id res chain seq x y z
N MET A 1 56.33 -53.62 -42.13
CA MET A 1 55.56 -52.44 -41.66
C MET A 1 54.58 -52.01 -42.75
N PRO A 2 53.56 -51.17 -42.47
CA PRO A 2 53.00 -50.73 -41.17
C PRO A 2 51.61 -51.40 -40.97
N LEU A 3 50.62 -50.97 -40.17
CA LEU A 3 50.51 -49.99 -39.08
C LEU A 3 49.44 -50.51 -38.08
N LYS A 4 49.54 -50.17 -36.78
CA LYS A 4 48.41 -50.28 -35.83
C LYS A 4 47.48 -49.07 -35.99
N ARG A 5 46.15 -49.27 -36.09
CA ARG A 5 45.17 -48.19 -35.92
C ARG A 5 44.64 -48.18 -34.48
N THR A 6 45.21 -47.33 -33.65
CA THR A 6 44.62 -46.95 -32.37
C THR A 6 43.60 -45.84 -32.61
N SER A 7 42.31 -46.15 -32.49
CA SER A 7 41.24 -45.15 -32.59
C SER A 7 40.97 -44.56 -31.21
N THR A 8 41.68 -43.48 -30.85
CA THR A 8 41.34 -42.67 -29.68
C THR A 8 40.07 -41.89 -29.96
N SER A 9 38.94 -42.34 -29.42
CA SER A 9 37.68 -41.60 -29.46
C SER A 9 37.68 -40.50 -28.38
N THR A 10 38.23 -39.34 -28.73
CA THR A 10 38.10 -38.14 -27.88
C THR A 10 36.70 -37.57 -28.07
N ALA A 11 35.74 -38.03 -27.28
CA ALA A 11 34.48 -37.31 -27.12
C ALA A 11 34.78 -35.96 -26.44
N PRO A 12 34.26 -34.81 -26.94
CA PRO A 12 34.45 -33.54 -26.28
C PRO A 12 33.71 -33.57 -24.94
N ALA A 13 34.46 -33.47 -23.84
CA ALA A 13 33.86 -33.29 -22.53
C ALA A 13 33.11 -31.96 -22.52
N MET A 14 31.78 -32.00 -22.52
CA MET A 14 30.96 -30.81 -22.30
C MET A 14 31.30 -30.25 -20.91
N THR A 15 32.09 -29.17 -20.89
CA THR A 15 32.52 -28.52 -19.66
C THR A 15 31.31 -27.91 -18.94
N GLN A 16 31.36 -27.92 -17.61
CA GLN A 16 30.31 -27.34 -16.77
C GLN A 16 30.06 -25.85 -17.09
N ASP A 17 31.07 -25.14 -17.60
CA ASP A 17 30.93 -23.75 -18.04
C ASP A 17 30.03 -23.62 -19.27
N ALA A 18 30.07 -24.55 -20.24
CA ALA A 18 29.19 -24.52 -21.40
C ALA A 18 27.71 -24.72 -21.00
N SER A 19 27.42 -25.54 -19.98
CA SER A 19 26.06 -25.68 -19.47
C SER A 19 25.60 -24.46 -18.66
N ARG A 20 26.50 -23.81 -17.91
CA ARG A 20 26.23 -22.53 -17.22
C ARG A 20 25.98 -21.39 -18.21
N GLN A 21 26.77 -21.32 -19.29
CA GLN A 21 26.65 -20.35 -20.37
C GLN A 21 25.26 -20.45 -21.02
N LEU A 22 24.85 -21.65 -21.44
CA LEU A 22 23.56 -21.89 -22.09
C LEU A 22 22.36 -21.53 -21.18
N VAL A 23 22.48 -21.74 -19.86
CA VAL A 23 21.48 -21.25 -18.89
C VAL A 23 21.47 -19.72 -18.81
N ALA A 24 22.63 -19.06 -18.74
CA ALA A 24 22.70 -17.59 -18.72
C ALA A 24 22.15 -16.95 -20.01
N ASP A 25 22.47 -17.52 -21.17
CA ASP A 25 22.01 -17.05 -22.48
C ASP A 25 20.48 -17.21 -22.60
N SER A 26 19.91 -18.34 -22.16
CA SER A 26 18.46 -18.56 -22.17
C SER A 26 17.69 -17.64 -21.21
N VAL A 27 18.24 -17.33 -20.03
CA VAL A 27 17.66 -16.35 -19.10
C VAL A 27 17.71 -14.94 -19.69
N THR A 28 18.82 -14.58 -20.34
CA THR A 28 18.98 -13.28 -21.00
C THR A 28 17.98 -13.12 -22.15
N ALA A 29 17.86 -14.12 -23.03
CA ALA A 29 16.89 -14.11 -24.12
C ALA A 29 15.43 -14.06 -23.62
N ALA A 30 15.10 -14.73 -22.51
CA ALA A 30 13.78 -14.64 -21.89
C ALA A 30 13.49 -13.24 -21.33
N LEU A 31 14.48 -12.58 -20.72
CA LEU A 31 14.36 -11.21 -20.22
C LEU A 31 14.17 -10.20 -21.37
N GLU A 32 14.93 -10.34 -22.46
CA GLU A 32 14.78 -9.52 -23.66
C GLU A 32 13.42 -9.72 -24.34
N ALA A 33 12.95 -10.96 -24.45
CA ALA A 33 11.62 -11.27 -24.98
C ALA A 33 10.50 -10.68 -24.10
N GLN A 34 10.67 -10.69 -22.77
CA GLN A 34 9.73 -10.05 -21.85
C GLN A 34 9.73 -8.52 -22.02
N ALA A 35 10.91 -7.90 -22.16
CA ALA A 35 11.05 -6.46 -22.42
C ALA A 35 10.43 -6.05 -23.77
N ALA A 36 10.66 -6.82 -24.84
CA ALA A 36 10.04 -6.60 -26.14
C ALA A 36 8.51 -6.75 -26.09
N THR A 37 7.99 -7.68 -25.29
CA THR A 37 6.54 -7.86 -25.08
C THR A 37 5.94 -6.64 -24.36
N MET A 38 6.61 -6.09 -23.33
CA MET A 38 6.20 -4.84 -22.68
C MET A 38 6.27 -3.62 -23.61
N ALA A 39 7.25 -3.57 -24.52
CA ALA A 39 7.33 -2.51 -25.52
C ALA A 39 6.16 -2.56 -26.52
N ASN A 40 5.78 -3.76 -26.99
CA ASN A 40 4.71 -3.96 -27.96
C ASN A 40 3.31 -3.63 -27.41
N THR A 41 3.08 -3.77 -26.09
CA THR A 41 1.80 -3.38 -25.46
C THR A 41 1.46 -1.88 -25.52
N ASN A 42 2.35 -1.03 -26.07
CA ASN A 42 2.09 0.40 -26.23
C ASN A 42 1.34 0.77 -27.53
N ASN A 43 1.12 -0.14 -28.47
CA ASN A 43 0.27 0.11 -29.63
C ASN A 43 -1.18 -0.39 -29.39
N LEU A 44 -1.86 0.24 -28.45
CA LEU A 44 -3.31 0.08 -28.32
C LEU A 44 -4.00 0.87 -29.44
N ASN A 45 -4.57 0.11 -30.38
CA ASN A 45 -5.49 0.59 -31.41
C ASN A 45 -6.55 1.55 -30.82
N ARG A 46 -6.93 2.56 -31.60
CA ARG A 46 -7.73 3.72 -31.17
C ARG A 46 -9.14 3.36 -30.71
N ASN A 47 -9.32 3.27 -29.40
CA ASN A 47 -10.60 3.49 -28.72
C ASN A 47 -10.36 4.55 -27.65
N THR A 48 -10.67 5.83 -27.93
CA THR A 48 -10.42 6.94 -27.01
C THR A 48 -11.29 6.86 -25.75
N ARG A 49 -10.74 6.25 -24.70
CA ARG A 49 -11.10 6.55 -23.31
C ARG A 49 -9.81 6.90 -22.58
N PRO A 50 -9.75 8.01 -21.81
CA PRO A 50 -8.53 8.36 -21.08
C PRO A 50 -8.06 7.17 -20.24
N ARG A 51 -6.80 6.77 -20.44
CA ARG A 51 -6.11 5.86 -19.54
C ARG A 51 -5.94 6.63 -18.24
N GLU A 52 -6.90 6.49 -17.35
CA GLU A 52 -6.72 6.86 -15.96
C GLU A 52 -5.42 6.20 -15.51
N THR A 53 -4.49 7.03 -15.03
CA THR A 53 -3.43 6.65 -14.10
C THR A 53 -4.02 5.67 -13.07
N PRO A 54 -3.23 4.84 -12.37
CA PRO A 54 -3.64 4.38 -11.06
C PRO A 54 -3.79 5.61 -10.16
N VAL A 55 -4.92 6.31 -10.29
CA VAL A 55 -5.39 7.33 -9.36
C VAL A 55 -5.35 6.60 -8.04
N ALA A 56 -4.47 7.06 -7.14
CA ALA A 56 -4.32 6.49 -5.80
C ALA A 56 -5.73 6.33 -5.24
N LYS A 57 -6.18 5.06 -5.17
CA LYS A 57 -7.59 4.68 -5.24
C LYS A 57 -8.31 5.47 -4.18
N SER A 58 -9.02 6.53 -4.59
CA SER A 58 -9.43 7.57 -3.65
C SER A 58 -10.28 6.89 -2.60
N GLU A 59 -9.76 6.86 -1.36
CA GLU A 59 -10.33 5.98 -0.36
C GLU A 59 -11.78 6.41 -0.17
N ASN A 60 -12.68 5.57 -0.66
CA ASN A 60 -14.07 5.90 -0.57
C ASN A 60 -14.48 5.58 0.87
N LYS A 61 -15.23 6.48 1.51
CA LYS A 61 -15.74 6.29 2.88
C LYS A 61 -16.43 4.93 3.07
N LYS A 62 -16.98 4.34 1.99
CA LYS A 62 -17.59 2.99 1.99
C LYS A 62 -16.56 1.88 2.27
N GLU A 63 -15.38 1.95 1.68
CA GLU A 63 -14.25 1.04 1.91
C GLU A 63 -13.75 1.16 3.35
N PHE A 64 -13.58 2.37 3.88
CA PHE A 64 -13.28 2.59 5.31
C PHE A 64 -14.34 1.94 6.24
N ILE A 65 -15.64 2.15 5.97
CA ILE A 65 -16.73 1.54 6.76
C ILE A 65 -16.75 0.00 6.63
N SER A 66 -16.35 -0.56 5.49
CA SER A 66 -16.32 -2.02 5.28
C SER A 66 -15.32 -2.75 6.19
N TYR A 67 -14.28 -2.06 6.66
CA TYR A 67 -13.33 -2.58 7.67
C TYR A 67 -13.88 -2.59 9.11
N GLN A 68 -15.16 -2.25 9.30
CA GLN A 68 -15.84 -2.20 10.60
C GLN A 68 -15.10 -1.31 11.62
N PRO A 69 -15.02 0.01 11.37
CA PRO A 69 -14.36 0.93 12.29
C PRO A 69 -15.05 0.93 13.66
N PHE A 70 -14.25 1.02 14.71
CA PHE A 70 -14.72 1.04 16.08
C PHE A 70 -15.13 2.47 16.47
N TYR A 71 -16.30 2.60 17.09
CA TYR A 71 -16.81 3.90 17.55
C TYR A 71 -16.29 4.23 18.94
N PHE A 72 -16.10 5.52 19.24
CA PHE A 72 -15.64 5.98 20.55
C PHE A 72 -16.52 7.12 21.07
N ASN A 73 -17.11 6.91 22.24
CA ASN A 73 -18.06 7.81 22.90
C ASN A 73 -17.44 8.72 23.98
N GLY A 74 -16.22 8.41 24.45
CA GLY A 74 -15.57 9.14 25.54
C GLY A 74 -15.93 8.70 26.96
N THR A 75 -16.56 7.52 27.16
CA THR A 75 -16.88 6.99 28.50
C THR A 75 -15.86 5.99 29.03
N GLU A 76 -15.22 5.20 28.17
CA GLU A 76 -14.22 4.17 28.50
C GLU A 76 -12.84 4.69 28.99
N GLY A 77 -12.73 6.00 29.25
CA GLY A 77 -11.52 6.60 29.79
C GLY A 77 -10.32 6.59 28.83
N ALA A 78 -9.12 6.67 29.42
CA ALA A 78 -7.86 6.58 28.68
C ALA A 78 -7.67 5.21 27.97
N VAL A 79 -8.17 4.12 28.58
CA VAL A 79 -8.03 2.76 28.04
C VAL A 79 -8.80 2.62 26.73
N GLY A 80 -10.09 2.97 26.71
CA GLY A 80 -10.88 2.95 25.47
C GLY A 80 -10.36 3.91 24.40
N LEU A 81 -9.81 5.07 24.80
CA LEU A 81 -9.18 6.00 23.88
C LEU A 81 -7.93 5.41 23.21
N ILE A 82 -7.05 4.75 23.98
CA ILE A 82 -5.88 4.04 23.45
C ILE A 82 -6.32 2.93 22.48
N HIS A 83 -7.27 2.10 22.91
CA HIS A 83 -7.81 0.99 22.12
C HIS A 83 -8.43 1.45 20.80
N TRP A 84 -9.17 2.57 20.82
CA TRP A 84 -9.72 3.21 19.63
C TRP A 84 -8.63 3.75 18.71
N PHE A 85 -7.58 4.38 19.22
CA PHE A 85 -6.44 4.83 18.40
C PHE A 85 -5.71 3.66 17.73
N GLU A 86 -5.55 2.54 18.40
CA GLU A 86 -4.88 1.35 17.86
C GLU A 86 -5.72 0.67 16.78
N ARG A 87 -7.02 0.45 17.03
CA ARG A 87 -7.96 -0.06 16.01
C ARG A 87 -8.02 0.86 14.79
N THR A 88 -8.11 2.17 14.99
CA THR A 88 -8.21 3.14 13.89
C THR A 88 -6.92 3.18 13.05
N LYS A 89 -5.73 3.11 13.67
CA LYS A 89 -4.45 2.91 12.94
C LYS A 89 -4.45 1.62 12.12
N SER A 90 -4.96 0.52 12.67
CA SER A 90 -5.03 -0.77 11.96
C SER A 90 -5.93 -0.70 10.73
N VAL A 91 -7.10 -0.06 10.85
CA VAL A 91 -8.00 0.20 9.70
C VAL A 91 -7.28 1.02 8.63
N PHE A 92 -6.64 2.14 8.99
CA PHE A 92 -5.87 2.96 8.05
C PHE A 92 -4.78 2.18 7.32
N SER A 93 -4.06 1.29 8.01
CA SER A 93 -3.02 0.46 7.39
C SER A 93 -3.60 -0.60 6.45
N ARG A 94 -4.84 -1.05 6.66
CA ARG A 94 -5.51 -2.07 5.82
C ARG A 94 -6.19 -1.47 4.61
N SER A 95 -6.70 -0.24 4.72
CA SER A 95 -7.36 0.49 3.64
C SER A 95 -6.37 1.19 2.70
N ASN A 96 -5.15 1.48 3.19
CA ASN A 96 -4.11 2.32 2.59
C ASN A 96 -4.42 3.84 2.72
N CYS A 97 -4.73 4.26 3.94
CA CYS A 97 -5.24 5.59 4.21
C CYS A 97 -4.21 6.69 4.02
N THR A 98 -4.51 7.57 3.07
CA THR A 98 -3.76 8.80 2.80
C THR A 98 -3.87 9.75 4.00
N GLU A 99 -2.81 10.50 4.30
CA GLU A 99 -2.75 11.29 5.54
C GLU A 99 -3.88 12.33 5.64
N GLU A 100 -4.35 12.84 4.50
CA GLU A 100 -5.41 13.85 4.38
C GLU A 100 -6.79 13.30 4.79
N ASN A 101 -7.03 12.00 4.58
CA ASN A 101 -8.30 11.36 4.89
C ASN A 101 -8.40 10.87 6.35
N LYS A 102 -7.27 10.63 7.02
CA LYS A 102 -7.23 10.00 8.37
C LYS A 102 -8.08 10.72 9.39
N VAL A 103 -7.93 12.04 9.53
CA VAL A 103 -8.72 12.79 10.52
C VAL A 103 -10.21 12.74 10.17
N THR A 104 -10.57 13.01 8.91
CA THR A 104 -11.96 12.97 8.42
C THR A 104 -12.65 11.62 8.66
N PHE A 105 -11.93 10.51 8.48
CA PHE A 105 -12.48 9.16 8.68
C PHE A 105 -12.55 8.78 10.16
N ALA A 106 -11.52 9.10 10.96
CA ALA A 106 -11.56 8.87 12.39
C ALA A 106 -12.65 9.68 13.09
N THR A 107 -12.80 10.97 12.78
CA THR A 107 -13.78 11.84 13.44
C THR A 107 -15.22 11.43 13.12
N GLY A 108 -15.44 10.80 11.94
CA GLY A 108 -16.69 10.12 11.60
C GLY A 108 -17.04 8.87 12.42
N THR A 109 -16.18 8.45 13.35
CA THR A 109 -16.41 7.34 14.32
C THR A 109 -16.55 7.83 15.77
N LEU A 110 -16.42 9.14 16.01
CA LEU A 110 -16.61 9.72 17.33
C LEU A 110 -18.11 9.88 17.61
N THR A 111 -18.52 9.60 18.84
CA THR A 111 -19.88 9.81 19.35
C THR A 111 -19.86 10.57 20.69
N ASP A 112 -21.03 11.01 21.15
CA ASP A 112 -21.26 11.55 22.50
C ASP A 112 -20.25 12.63 22.98
N ASP A 113 -19.53 12.39 24.08
CA ASP A 113 -18.54 13.32 24.64
C ASP A 113 -17.34 13.52 23.69
N ALA A 114 -16.91 12.46 23.01
CA ALA A 114 -15.80 12.54 22.06
C ALA A 114 -16.16 13.35 20.80
N LEU A 115 -17.39 13.21 20.30
CA LEU A 115 -17.90 14.04 19.21
C LEU A 115 -18.12 15.49 19.64
N SER A 116 -18.62 15.71 20.86
CA SER A 116 -18.80 17.06 21.43
C SER A 116 -17.48 17.82 21.52
N ARG A 117 -16.39 17.13 21.89
CA ARG A 117 -15.01 17.68 21.89
C ARG A 117 -14.51 18.03 20.51
N TRP A 118 -14.72 17.16 19.53
CA TRP A 118 -14.37 17.43 18.15
C TRP A 118 -15.10 18.67 17.64
N ASN A 119 -16.41 18.76 17.89
CA ASN A 119 -17.23 19.91 17.51
C ASN A 119 -16.78 21.21 18.20
N ALA A 120 -16.42 21.17 19.48
CA ALA A 120 -15.88 22.35 20.18
C ALA A 120 -14.55 22.86 19.56
N TYR A 121 -13.74 21.97 18.98
CA TYR A 121 -12.55 22.35 18.21
C TYR A 121 -12.87 22.84 16.80
N THR A 122 -13.88 22.27 16.13
CA THR A 122 -14.24 22.67 14.76
C THR A 122 -15.00 23.99 14.70
N GLN A 123 -15.74 24.37 15.74
CA GLN A 123 -16.49 25.63 15.81
C GLN A 123 -15.63 26.88 15.49
N PRO A 124 -14.49 27.14 16.16
CA PRO A 124 -13.65 28.32 15.88
C PRO A 124 -12.76 28.19 14.64
N VAL A 125 -12.51 26.97 14.14
CA VAL A 125 -11.52 26.69 13.08
C VAL A 125 -12.19 26.42 11.72
N GLY A 126 -13.48 26.07 11.71
CA GLY A 126 -14.17 25.58 10.52
C GLY A 126 -13.87 24.10 10.23
N ILE A 127 -14.85 23.39 9.67
CA ILE A 127 -14.77 21.93 9.46
C ILE A 127 -13.67 21.53 8.47
N GLU A 128 -13.42 22.32 7.42
CA GLU A 128 -12.39 22.03 6.42
C GLU A 128 -10.97 22.11 7.02
N GLN A 129 -10.66 23.20 7.72
CA GLN A 129 -9.36 23.37 8.37
C GLN A 129 -9.18 22.43 9.58
N ALA A 130 -10.28 22.04 10.25
CA ALA A 130 -10.24 21.00 11.26
C ALA A 130 -9.92 19.62 10.66
N ASN A 131 -10.58 19.23 9.58
CA ASN A 131 -10.33 17.96 8.89
C ASN A 131 -8.91 17.88 8.32
N ASN A 132 -8.37 18.99 7.80
CA ASN A 132 -6.98 19.10 7.34
C ASN A 132 -5.93 19.15 8.49
N THR A 133 -6.33 18.89 9.74
CA THR A 133 -5.38 18.84 10.86
C THR A 133 -4.63 17.53 10.94
N THR A 134 -3.53 17.47 11.71
CA THR A 134 -2.73 16.24 11.82
C THR A 134 -3.35 15.23 12.78
N TRP A 135 -3.14 13.94 12.51
CA TRP A 135 -3.51 12.83 13.41
C TRP A 135 -2.95 13.02 14.83
N THR A 136 -1.76 13.62 14.97
CA THR A 136 -1.15 13.96 16.26
C THR A 136 -1.90 15.09 16.99
N LYS A 137 -2.42 16.09 16.27
CA LYS A 137 -3.21 17.16 16.89
C LYS A 137 -4.59 16.65 17.34
N LEU A 138 -5.22 15.75 16.57
CA LEU A 138 -6.44 15.05 16.99
C LEU A 138 -6.20 14.19 18.25
N LYS A 139 -5.08 13.46 18.32
CA LYS A 139 -4.69 12.74 19.54
C LYS A 139 -4.67 13.65 20.76
N ARG A 140 -3.93 14.77 20.67
CA ARG A 140 -3.82 15.72 21.78
C ARG A 140 -5.19 16.26 22.21
N LEU A 141 -6.04 16.64 21.25
CA LEU A 141 -7.40 17.12 21.53
C LEU A 141 -8.23 16.13 22.36
N LEU A 142 -8.16 14.83 22.03
CA LEU A 142 -8.93 13.80 22.71
C LEU A 142 -8.27 13.34 24.03
N THR A 143 -6.94 13.40 24.16
CA THR A 143 -6.23 13.02 25.40
C THR A 143 -6.31 14.05 26.52
N ASN A 144 -6.47 15.35 26.21
CA ASN A 144 -6.49 16.46 27.19
C ASN A 144 -7.58 16.33 28.31
N LYS A 145 -8.54 15.41 28.22
CA LYS A 145 -9.48 15.08 29.32
C LYS A 145 -8.86 14.18 30.39
N TYR A 146 -7.99 13.28 29.95
CA TYR A 146 -7.50 12.14 30.72
C TYR A 146 -6.11 12.41 31.32
N TYR A 147 -5.44 13.45 30.81
CA TYR A 147 -4.15 13.96 31.27
C TYR A 147 -4.25 15.49 31.30
N PRO A 148 -4.61 16.08 32.47
CA PRO A 148 -4.64 17.54 32.66
C PRO A 148 -3.24 18.16 32.71
#